data_AF-A0A8T2RAT4-F1
#
_entry.id   AF-A0A8T2RAT4-F1
#
_cell.length_a   1.000
_cell.length_b   1.000
_cell.length_c   1.000
_cell.angle_alpha   90.00
_cell.angle_beta   90.00
_cell.angle_gamma   90.00
#
_symmetry.space_group_name_H-M   'P 1'
#
loop_
_entity.id
_entity.type
_entity.pdbx_description
1 polymer ?
#
loop_
_entity_poly.entity_id
_entity_poly.type
_entity_poly.pdbx_seq_one_letter_code
_entity_poly.pdbx_strand_id
1 'polypeptide(L)'
;MARVKKIARKLYPLNQDHRGPILEGQGPTRETIDSQDKVDLQKTYAKKRVKYHVKSLREIRRDQKTVGLLIPRLPFMRVVKEISANLCSLMKTTSFVNVKWQT
;
A
#
# COMPACT_ATOMS: atom_id res chain seq x y z
N MET A 1 16.75 -48.07 -23.87
CA MET A 1 15.49 -47.47 -24.39
C MET A 1 15.11 -46.30 -23.47
N ALA A 2 15.43 -45.05 -23.84
CA ALA A 2 15.21 -43.87 -22.99
C ALA A 2 13.91 -43.14 -23.36
N ARG A 3 13.08 -42.84 -22.37
CA ARG A 3 11.76 -42.19 -22.52
C ARG A 3 11.93 -40.66 -22.57
N VAL A 4 11.79 -40.08 -23.77
CA VAL A 4 11.88 -38.62 -23.97
C VAL A 4 10.59 -37.95 -23.47
N LYS A 5 10.71 -37.09 -22.44
CA LYS A 5 9.62 -36.21 -22.01
C LYS A 5 9.51 -35.03 -22.99
N LYS A 6 8.38 -34.94 -23.72
CA LYS A 6 8.05 -33.74 -24.51
C LYS A 6 7.80 -32.57 -23.55
N ILE A 7 8.66 -31.56 -23.60
CA ILE A 7 8.44 -30.27 -22.93
C ILE A 7 7.62 -29.41 -23.90
N ALA A 8 6.34 -29.21 -23.61
CA ALA A 8 5.51 -28.26 -24.33
C ALA A 8 5.93 -26.83 -23.95
N ARG A 9 6.57 -26.11 -24.88
CA ARG A 9 6.83 -24.67 -24.70
C ARG A 9 5.50 -23.94 -24.94
N LYS A 10 4.88 -23.44 -23.87
CA LYS A 10 3.74 -22.53 -23.97
C LYS A 10 4.26 -21.19 -24.49
N LEU A 11 4.14 -20.96 -25.81
CA LEU A 11 4.40 -19.65 -26.40
C LEU A 11 3.26 -18.72 -25.98
N TYR A 12 3.58 -17.74 -25.14
CA TYR A 12 2.67 -16.63 -24.88
C TYR A 12 2.74 -15.67 -26.07
N PRO A 13 1.62 -15.25 -26.67
CA PRO A 13 1.66 -14.29 -27.76
C PRO A 13 2.12 -12.93 -27.22
N LEU A 14 3.02 -12.30 -27.99
CA LEU A 14 3.50 -10.94 -27.85
C LEU A 14 2.28 -9.99 -27.95
N ASN A 15 2.04 -9.17 -26.91
CA ASN A 15 1.01 -8.13 -26.94
C ASN A 15 1.33 -7.13 -28.06
N GLN A 16 0.49 -7.08 -29.09
CA GLN A 16 0.50 -6.02 -30.09
C GLN A 16 -0.76 -5.18 -29.90
N ASP A 17 -0.58 -4.01 -29.31
CA ASP A 17 -1.61 -2.98 -29.16
C ASP A 17 -1.92 -2.35 -30.53
N HIS A 18 -2.92 -2.90 -31.23
CA HIS A 18 -3.49 -2.26 -32.42
C HIS A 18 -5.01 -2.14 -32.24
N ARG A 19 -5.45 -0.91 -31.97
CA ARG A 19 -6.86 -0.52 -32.03
C ARG A 19 -7.39 -0.80 -33.46
N GLY A 20 -8.41 -1.64 -33.56
CA GLY A 20 -9.16 -1.98 -34.79
C GLY A 20 -10.67 -2.06 -34.52
N PRO A 21 -11.51 -2.02 -35.57
CA PRO A 21 -12.84 -1.41 -35.52
C PRO A 21 -13.92 -2.27 -34.87
N ILE A 22 -14.89 -1.57 -34.26
CA ILE A 22 -16.09 -2.14 -33.64
C ILE A 22 -16.96 -2.78 -34.73
N LEU A 23 -17.15 -4.10 -34.66
CA LEU A 23 -18.20 -4.81 -35.40
C LEU A 23 -19.31 -5.18 -34.40
N GLU A 24 -20.51 -4.66 -34.67
CA GLU A 24 -21.72 -4.93 -33.91
C GLU A 24 -22.11 -6.41 -34.02
N GLY A 25 -22.30 -7.08 -32.88
CA GLY A 25 -22.79 -8.45 -32.86
C GLY A 25 -22.63 -9.12 -31.50
N GLN A 26 -23.72 -9.15 -30.73
CA GLN A 26 -23.99 -10.07 -29.60
C GLN A 26 -23.00 -9.98 -28.42
N GLY A 27 -23.19 -8.97 -27.58
CA GLY A 27 -22.75 -9.04 -26.18
C GLY A 27 -23.67 -9.99 -25.39
N PRO A 28 -23.14 -10.78 -24.43
CA PRO A 28 -23.98 -11.64 -23.61
C PRO A 28 -24.98 -10.79 -22.83
N THR A 29 -26.26 -11.11 -22.97
CA THR A 29 -27.36 -10.54 -22.20
C THR A 29 -27.03 -10.65 -20.72
N ARG A 30 -27.22 -9.54 -20.00
CA ARG A 30 -27.00 -9.41 -18.56
C ARG A 30 -28.00 -10.31 -17.83
N GLU A 31 -27.63 -11.58 -17.65
CA GLU A 31 -28.42 -12.52 -16.87
C GLU A 31 -28.56 -12.00 -15.44
N THR A 32 -29.81 -11.92 -15.00
CA THR A 32 -30.22 -11.65 -13.62
C THR A 32 -29.51 -12.67 -12.74
N ILE A 33 -28.53 -12.23 -11.95
CA ILE A 33 -27.76 -13.10 -11.06
C ILE A 33 -28.71 -13.61 -9.98
N ASP A 34 -29.05 -14.90 -10.06
CA ASP A 34 -29.83 -15.60 -9.05
C ASP A 34 -29.12 -15.54 -7.70
N SER A 35 -29.90 -15.32 -6.64
CA SER A 35 -29.42 -15.11 -5.26
C SER A 35 -28.62 -16.28 -4.68
N GLN A 36 -28.62 -17.44 -5.37
CA GLN A 36 -27.92 -18.65 -4.95
C GLN A 36 -26.40 -18.60 -5.20
N ASP A 37 -25.93 -17.82 -6.17
CA ASP A 37 -24.50 -17.75 -6.56
C ASP A 37 -23.64 -16.88 -5.64
N LYS A 38 -24.26 -16.14 -4.70
CA LYS A 38 -23.51 -15.34 -3.71
C LYS A 38 -22.90 -16.17 -2.59
N VAL A 39 -23.33 -17.42 -2.41
CA VAL A 39 -22.92 -18.23 -1.27
C VAL A 39 -21.53 -18.87 -1.47
N ASP A 40 -21.07 -19.04 -2.71
CA ASP A 40 -19.81 -19.76 -3.02
C ASP A 40 -18.61 -18.88 -3.45
N LEU A 41 -18.78 -17.56 -3.53
CA LEU A 41 -17.68 -16.61 -3.82
C LEU A 41 -16.82 -16.27 -2.59
N GLN A 42 -17.00 -16.96 -1.46
CA GLN A 42 -16.08 -16.94 -0.32
C GLN A 42 -14.84 -17.83 -0.52
N LYS A 43 -14.46 -18.12 -1.77
CA LYS A 43 -13.08 -18.55 -2.06
C LYS A 43 -12.15 -17.39 -1.71
N THR A 44 -11.54 -17.50 -0.53
CA THR A 44 -10.51 -16.59 -0.04
C THR A 44 -9.35 -16.56 -1.02
N TYR A 45 -9.39 -15.64 -1.98
CA TYR A 45 -8.24 -15.37 -2.86
C TYR A 45 -7.09 -14.94 -1.96
N ALA A 46 -6.17 -15.88 -1.71
CA ALA A 46 -5.01 -15.64 -0.87
C ALA A 46 -4.30 -14.39 -1.39
N LYS A 47 -4.27 -13.33 -0.55
CA LYS A 47 -3.71 -12.03 -0.92
C LYS A 47 -2.28 -12.23 -1.41
N LYS A 48 -2.04 -12.02 -2.71
CA LYS A 48 -0.72 -12.20 -3.31
C LYS A 48 0.27 -11.21 -2.68
N ARG A 49 1.39 -11.71 -2.16
CA ARG A 49 2.44 -10.89 -1.56
C ARG A 49 3.11 -10.04 -2.65
N VAL A 50 3.16 -8.73 -2.44
CA VAL A 50 3.85 -7.78 -3.32
C VAL A 50 5.35 -7.79 -3.00
N LYS A 51 6.20 -7.76 -4.04
CA LYS A 51 7.66 -7.68 -3.91
C LYS A 51 8.09 -6.40 -3.17
N TYR A 52 9.15 -6.47 -2.39
CA TYR A 52 9.63 -5.35 -1.55
C TYR A 52 9.83 -4.05 -2.34
N HIS A 53 10.60 -4.08 -3.45
CA HIS A 53 10.86 -2.89 -4.27
C HIS A 53 9.59 -2.21 -4.79
N VAL A 54 8.53 -2.98 -5.09
CA VAL A 54 7.25 -2.42 -5.55
C VAL A 54 6.51 -1.72 -4.40
N LYS A 55 6.64 -2.21 -3.16
CA LYS A 55 6.08 -1.53 -1.98
C LYS A 55 6.83 -0.24 -1.68
N SER A 56 8.16 -0.29 -1.61
CA SER A 56 8.99 0.88 -1.32
C SER A 56 8.80 2.00 -2.35
N LEU A 57 8.78 1.68 -3.65
CA LEU A 57 8.53 2.69 -4.69
C LEU A 57 7.11 3.29 -4.64
N ARG A 58 6.14 2.57 -4.07
CA ARG A 58 4.79 3.09 -3.86
C ARG A 58 4.77 4.07 -2.68
N GLU A 59 5.45 3.73 -1.59
CA GLU A 59 5.59 4.57 -0.41
C GLU A 59 6.31 5.88 -0.76
N ILE A 60 7.47 5.83 -1.44
CA ILE A 60 8.22 7.02 -1.87
C ILE A 60 7.34 7.98 -2.70
N ARG A 61 6.62 7.46 -3.69
CA ARG A 61 5.75 8.29 -4.53
C ARG A 61 4.57 8.89 -3.76
N ARG A 62 4.05 8.17 -2.75
CA ARG A 62 2.98 8.66 -1.88
C ARG A 62 3.50 9.80 -1.01
N ASP A 63 4.63 9.58 -0.34
CA ASP A 63 5.17 10.52 0.64
C ASP A 63 5.71 11.78 -0.05
N GLN A 64 6.26 11.68 -1.27
CA GLN A 64 6.67 12.84 -2.06
C GLN A 64 5.51 13.65 -2.65
N LYS A 65 4.30 13.08 -2.75
CA LYS A 65 3.11 13.79 -3.27
C LYS A 65 2.46 14.69 -2.21
N THR A 66 2.63 14.37 -0.93
CA THR A 66 1.96 15.06 0.19
C THR A 66 2.98 15.69 1.13
N VAL A 67 2.63 16.81 1.76
CA VAL A 67 3.55 17.53 2.68
C VAL A 67 3.19 17.36 4.16
N GLY A 68 2.69 16.18 4.53
CA GLY A 68 2.30 15.89 5.91
C GLY A 68 3.50 15.64 6.84
N LEU A 69 3.32 15.91 8.13
CA LEU A 69 4.29 15.48 9.14
C LEU A 69 4.37 13.94 9.18
N LEU A 70 5.57 13.40 9.01
CA LEU A 70 5.81 11.95 9.05
C LEU A 70 5.81 11.39 10.48
N ILE A 71 6.11 12.23 11.48
CA ILE A 71 6.14 11.86 12.89
C ILE A 71 4.86 12.35 13.57
N PRO A 72 4.14 11.50 14.33
CA PRO A 72 2.94 11.94 15.05
C PRO A 72 3.25 13.02 16.09
N ARG A 73 2.35 14.00 16.23
CA ARG A 73 2.55 15.18 17.09
C ARG A 73 2.75 14.83 18.57
N LEU A 74 1.92 13.94 19.13
CA LEU A 74 1.93 13.62 20.57
C LEU A 74 3.23 12.96 21.05
N PRO A 75 3.75 11.88 20.44
CA PRO A 75 5.01 11.27 20.88
C PRO A 75 6.19 12.24 20.71
N PHE A 76 6.22 13.00 19.61
CA PHE A 76 7.26 14.02 19.40
C PHE A 76 7.23 15.10 20.48
N MET A 77 6.06 15.64 20.81
CA MET A 77 5.89 16.65 21.85
C MET A 77 6.33 16.16 23.24
N ARG A 78 6.11 14.87 23.57
CA ARG A 78 6.57 14.30 24.85
C ARG A 78 8.09 14.34 24.95
N VAL A 79 8.79 13.93 23.88
CA VAL A 79 10.26 13.96 23.82
C VAL A 79 10.80 15.38 23.95
N VAL A 80 10.19 16.36 23.27
CA VAL A 80 10.60 17.77 23.39
C VAL A 80 10.49 18.24 24.84
N LYS A 81 9.37 17.96 25.51
CA LYS A 81 9.17 18.35 26.92
C LYS A 81 10.19 17.72 27.86
N GLU A 82 10.51 16.45 27.67
CA GLU A 82 11.51 15.73 28.46
C GLU A 82 12.90 16.35 28.30
N ILE A 83 13.33 16.58 27.06
CA ILE A 83 14.63 17.21 26.78
C ILE A 83 14.69 18.62 27.38
N SER A 84 13.64 19.42 27.19
CA SER A 84 13.59 20.77 27.76
C SER A 84 13.65 20.76 29.28
N ALA A 85 12.96 19.83 29.95
CA ALA A 85 13.04 19.70 31.41
C ALA A 85 14.48 19.34 31.87
N ASN A 86 15.15 18.43 31.16
CA ASN A 86 16.53 18.06 31.45
C ASN A 86 17.50 19.24 31.26
N LEU A 87 17.32 20.03 30.19
CA LEU A 87 18.13 21.22 29.94
C LEU A 87 17.91 22.30 31.00
N CYS A 88 16.65 22.58 31.38
CA CYS A 88 16.34 23.53 32.45
C CYS A 88 16.92 23.11 33.80
N SER A 89 16.88 21.82 34.12
CA SER A 89 17.49 21.25 35.32
C SER A 89 19.02 21.43 35.30
N LEU A 90 19.67 21.12 34.17
CA LEU A 90 21.11 21.24 34.00
C LEU A 90 21.60 22.69 34.13
N MET A 91 20.82 23.65 33.64
CA MET A 91 21.15 25.08 33.71
C MET A 91 20.95 25.68 35.12
N LYS A 92 20.57 24.88 36.12
CA LYS A 92 20.35 25.29 37.53
C LYS A 92 19.47 26.52 37.67
N THR A 93 18.57 26.78 36.72
CA THR A 93 17.55 27.81 36.89
C THR A 93 16.55 27.29 37.91
N THR A 94 16.72 27.68 39.18
CA THR A 94 16.06 27.17 40.39
C THR A 94 14.60 27.56 40.55
N SER A 95 13.85 27.68 39.46
CA SER A 95 12.39 27.77 39.52
C SER A 95 11.81 26.57 38.79
N PHE A 96 10.76 25.97 39.37
CA PHE A 96 9.96 24.93 38.71
C PHE A 96 9.35 25.52 37.43
N VAL A 97 10.11 25.55 36.33
CA VAL A 97 9.65 26.13 35.08
C VAL A 97 8.77 25.10 34.39
N ASN A 98 7.48 25.16 34.68
CA ASN A 98 6.47 24.60 33.81
C ASN A 98 6.47 25.44 32.52
N VAL A 99 7.42 25.17 31.63
CA VAL A 99 7.55 25.86 30.35
C VAL A 99 6.29 25.56 29.54
N LYS A 100 5.43 26.57 29.43
CA LYS A 100 4.16 26.47 28.72
C LYS A 100 4.42 26.51 27.22
N TRP A 101 4.17 25.39 26.55
CA TRP A 101 4.23 25.29 25.09
C TRP A 101 2.94 25.81 24.47
N GLN A 102 3.06 26.60 23.40
CA GLN A 102 1.93 27.03 22.60
C GLN A 102 1.33 25.79 21.90
N THR A 103 0.01 25.61 22.05
CA THR A 103 -0.75 24.51 21.44
C THR A 103 -1.39 24.94 20.14
#